data_AF-A0A8S3GRZ4-F1
#
_entry.id   AF-A0A8S3GRZ4-F1
#
_cell.length_a   1.000
_cell.length_b   1.000
_cell.length_c   1.000
_cell.angle_alpha   90.00
_cell.angle_beta   90.00
_cell.angle_gamma   90.00
#
_symmetry.space_group_name_H-M   'P 1'
#
loop_
_entity.id
_entity.type
_entity.pdbx_description
1 polymer ?
#
loop_
_entity_poly.entity_id
_entity_poly.type
_entity_poly.pdbx_seq_one_letter_code
_entity_poly.pdbx_strand_id
1 'polypeptide(L)'
;LLSWQTFTVEIQNRFQSSLHTDQKFIRLRERTQQPKETGQQFIDVMEKLCFQVNPNMMEQEKMLHIKAGLKPSLKEKVFDKQPKSMYELRNIVKRMEDIELMLNSGNNNEDQLESPSYSSTIDQP
;
A
#
# COMPACT_ATOMS: atom_id res chain seq x y z
N LEU A 1 -44.61 8.03 -19.14
CA LEU A 1 -43.87 9.28 -18.85
C LEU A 1 -42.47 8.90 -18.40
N LEU A 2 -41.43 9.21 -19.18
CA LEU A 2 -40.04 9.05 -18.76
C LEU A 2 -39.79 10.00 -17.59
N SER A 3 -39.34 9.48 -16.45
CA SER A 3 -38.97 10.33 -15.33
C SER A 3 -37.68 11.08 -15.65
N TRP A 4 -37.49 12.24 -15.01
CA TRP A 4 -36.22 12.97 -15.10
C TRP A 4 -35.02 12.12 -14.67
N GLN A 5 -35.23 11.18 -13.73
CA GLN A 5 -34.25 10.19 -13.28
C GLN A 5 -33.86 9.21 -14.39
N THR A 6 -34.82 8.66 -15.13
CA THR A 6 -34.52 7.77 -16.26
C THR A 6 -33.76 8.52 -17.36
N PHE A 7 -34.16 9.76 -17.66
CA PHE A 7 -33.46 10.59 -18.65
C PHE A 7 -32.01 10.88 -18.28
N THR A 8 -31.74 11.22 -17.01
CA THR A 8 -30.37 11.52 -16.54
C THR A 8 -29.47 10.29 -16.56
N VAL A 9 -29.98 9.12 -16.18
CA VAL A 9 -29.25 7.85 -16.28
C VAL A 9 -28.92 7.51 -17.73
N GLU A 10 -29.88 7.63 -18.64
CA GLU A 10 -29.67 7.36 -20.08
C GLU A 10 -28.64 8.29 -20.71
N ILE A 11 -28.69 9.58 -20.39
CA ILE A 11 -27.69 10.56 -20.86
C ILE A 11 -26.31 10.22 -20.29
N GLN A 12 -26.20 9.93 -18.99
CA GLN A 12 -24.92 9.56 -18.39
C GLN A 12 -24.33 8.30 -19.04
N ASN A 13 -25.14 7.25 -19.24
CA ASN A 13 -24.69 6.01 -19.87
C ASN A 13 -24.26 6.23 -21.32
N ARG A 14 -24.96 7.08 -22.07
CA ARG A 14 -24.67 7.32 -23.49
C ARG A 14 -23.41 8.15 -23.73
N PHE A 15 -23.06 9.02 -22.78
CA PHE A 15 -21.88 9.88 -22.87
C PHE A 15 -20.72 9.44 -21.96
N GLN A 16 -20.90 8.42 -21.12
CA GLN A 16 -19.79 7.71 -20.47
C GLN A 16 -19.05 6.89 -21.53
N SER A 17 -17.92 7.42 -22.00
CA SER A 17 -17.05 6.67 -22.90
C SER A 17 -16.56 5.39 -22.23
N SER A 18 -16.80 4.24 -22.87
CA SER A 18 -16.26 2.94 -22.44
C SER A 18 -14.75 2.99 -22.27
N LEU A 19 -14.05 3.79 -23.08
CA LEU A 19 -12.61 4.03 -22.98
C LEU A 19 -12.19 4.56 -21.60
N HIS A 20 -12.97 5.45 -20.98
CA HIS A 20 -12.64 5.97 -19.66
C HIS A 20 -12.82 4.91 -18.57
N THR A 21 -13.83 4.05 -18.71
CA THR A 21 -14.03 2.89 -17.82
C THR A 21 -12.88 1.90 -17.97
N ASP A 22 -12.48 1.60 -19.21
CA ASP A 22 -11.35 0.71 -19.51
C ASP A 22 -10.03 1.27 -18.94
N GLN A 23 -9.77 2.57 -19.11
CA GLN A 23 -8.59 3.21 -18.55
C GLN A 23 -8.55 3.15 -17.01
N LYS A 24 -9.69 3.36 -16.34
CA LYS A 24 -9.75 3.25 -14.87
C LYS A 24 -9.49 1.81 -14.43
N PHE A 25 -10.06 0.83 -15.12
CA PHE A 25 -9.84 -0.58 -14.82
C PHE A 25 -8.39 -0.99 -15.04
N ILE A 26 -7.77 -0.56 -16.14
CA ILE A 26 -6.35 -0.77 -16.43
C ILE A 26 -5.47 -0.18 -15.31
N ARG A 27 -5.73 1.08 -14.92
CA ARG A 27 -5.01 1.72 -13.81
C ARG A 27 -5.13 0.94 -12.50
N LEU A 28 -6.33 0.46 -12.16
CA LEU A 28 -6.55 -0.35 -10.97
C LEU A 28 -5.74 -1.66 -11.03
N ARG A 29 -5.78 -2.35 -12.18
CA ARG A 29 -5.11 -3.64 -12.38
C ARG A 29 -3.60 -3.55 -12.35
N GLU A 30 -3.04 -2.50 -12.93
CA GLU A 30 -1.59 -2.33 -13.10
C GLU A 30 -0.93 -1.59 -11.93
N ARG A 31 -1.71 -1.09 -10.99
CA ARG A 31 -1.17 -0.37 -9.83
C ARG A 31 -0.48 -1.32 -8.86
N THR A 32 0.83 -1.17 -8.74
CA THR A 32 1.67 -1.84 -7.75
C THR A 32 2.27 -0.84 -6.77
N GLN A 33 2.46 -1.24 -5.52
CA GLN A 33 3.12 -0.44 -4.48
C GLN A 33 4.50 0.01 -4.95
N GLN A 34 4.77 1.31 -4.84
CA GLN A 34 6.06 1.87 -5.24
C GLN A 34 7.13 1.64 -4.15
N PRO A 35 8.44 1.58 -4.48
CA PRO A 35 9.48 1.27 -3.51
C PRO A 35 9.55 2.22 -2.29
N LYS A 36 9.19 3.49 -2.48
CA LYS A 36 9.18 4.52 -1.43
C LYS A 36 7.81 4.77 -0.81
N GLU A 37 6.78 4.07 -1.29
CA GLU A 37 5.41 4.22 -0.83
C GLU A 37 5.12 3.27 0.33
N THR A 38 4.54 3.80 1.40
CA THR A 38 4.10 2.95 2.52
C THR A 38 2.89 2.12 2.12
N GLY A 39 2.73 0.97 2.74
CA GLY A 39 1.63 0.06 2.50
C GLY A 39 0.29 0.71 2.82
N GLN A 40 0.22 1.58 3.84
CA GLN A 40 -0.98 2.36 4.12
C GLN A 40 -1.33 3.35 3.00
N GLN A 41 -0.35 4.11 2.50
CA GLN A 41 -0.55 5.03 1.37
C GLN A 41 -1.01 4.27 0.12
N PHE A 42 -0.40 3.13 -0.16
CA PHE A 42 -0.78 2.26 -1.26
C PHE A 42 -2.24 1.79 -1.12
N ILE A 43 -2.64 1.30 0.05
CA ILE A 43 -4.01 0.84 0.29
C ILE A 43 -5.01 1.98 0.09
N ASP A 44 -4.73 3.18 0.60
CA ASP A 44 -5.62 4.35 0.43
C ASP A 44 -5.81 4.73 -1.05
N VAL A 45 -4.74 4.65 -1.84
CA VAL A 45 -4.80 4.88 -3.29
C VAL A 45 -5.63 3.79 -3.98
N MET A 46 -5.42 2.53 -3.60
CA MET A 46 -6.16 1.41 -4.17
C MET A 46 -7.66 1.47 -3.86
N GLU A 47 -8.06 1.84 -2.64
CA GLU A 47 -9.48 2.00 -2.31
C GLU A 47 -10.14 3.10 -3.14
N LYS A 48 -9.43 4.22 -3.39
CA LYS A 48 -9.91 5.28 -4.29
C LYS A 48 -10.07 4.78 -5.72
N LEU A 49 -9.11 4.02 -6.24
CA LEU A 49 -9.19 3.44 -7.59
C LEU A 49 -10.34 2.43 -7.70
N CYS A 50 -10.52 1.58 -6.69
CA CYS A 50 -11.64 0.63 -6.63
C CYS A 50 -12.97 1.37 -6.70
N PHE A 51 -13.14 2.43 -5.91
CA PHE A 51 -14.35 3.27 -5.92
C PHE A 51 -14.59 3.96 -7.27
N GLN A 52 -13.53 4.43 -7.93
CA GLN A 52 -13.63 5.07 -9.25
C GLN A 52 -14.05 4.11 -10.37
N VAL A 53 -13.65 2.84 -10.26
CA VAL A 53 -14.03 1.76 -11.19
C VAL A 53 -15.45 1.27 -10.89
N ASN A 54 -15.74 0.96 -9.64
CA ASN A 54 -17.04 0.50 -9.18
C ASN A 54 -17.29 0.99 -7.74
N PRO A 55 -18.20 1.96 -7.53
CA PRO A 55 -18.55 2.45 -6.20
C PRO A 55 -19.08 1.36 -5.25
N ASN A 56 -19.69 0.32 -5.82
CA ASN A 56 -20.28 -0.81 -5.10
C ASN A 56 -19.37 -2.05 -5.10
N MET A 57 -18.07 -1.88 -5.40
CA MET A 57 -17.10 -2.99 -5.37
C MET A 57 -17.05 -3.63 -3.99
N MET A 58 -17.15 -4.96 -3.95
CA MET A 58 -17.17 -5.70 -2.70
C MET A 58 -15.80 -5.62 -2.00
N GLU A 59 -15.82 -5.75 -0.67
CA GLU A 59 -14.60 -5.68 0.14
C GLU A 59 -13.56 -6.71 -0.29
N GLN A 60 -14.01 -7.94 -0.59
CA GLN A 60 -13.16 -9.04 -1.01
C GLN A 60 -12.49 -8.75 -2.36
N GLU A 61 -13.20 -8.11 -3.30
CA GLU A 61 -12.65 -7.71 -4.60
C GLU A 61 -11.57 -6.64 -4.43
N LYS A 62 -11.82 -5.64 -3.57
CA LYS A 62 -10.81 -4.61 -3.22
C LYS A 62 -9.56 -5.28 -2.64
N MET A 63 -9.74 -6.22 -1.71
CA MET A 63 -8.63 -6.95 -1.10
C MET A 63 -7.83 -7.74 -2.14
N LEU A 64 -8.45 -8.33 -3.16
CA LEU A 64 -7.73 -9.03 -4.24
C LEU A 64 -6.81 -8.07 -5.00
N HIS A 65 -7.33 -6.90 -5.39
CA HIS A 65 -6.52 -5.88 -6.07
C HIS A 65 -5.35 -5.40 -5.21
N ILE A 66 -5.60 -5.13 -3.92
CA ILE A 66 -4.55 -4.70 -2.99
C ILE A 66 -3.50 -5.80 -2.80
N LYS A 67 -3.92 -7.03 -2.50
CA LYS A 67 -3.01 -8.19 -2.35
C LYS A 67 -2.14 -8.38 -3.59
N ALA A 68 -2.71 -8.23 -4.79
CA ALA A 68 -2.00 -8.35 -6.06
C ALA A 68 -0.99 -7.21 -6.30
N GLY A 69 -1.21 -6.01 -5.76
CA GLY A 69 -0.33 -4.85 -5.98
C GLY A 69 0.73 -4.61 -4.91
N LEU A 70 0.64 -5.24 -3.73
CA LEU A 70 1.63 -5.07 -2.64
C LEU A 70 3.07 -5.39 -3.07
N LYS A 71 4.06 -4.77 -2.40
CA LYS A 71 5.48 -5.13 -2.57
C LYS A 71 5.73 -6.59 -2.14
N PRO A 72 6.70 -7.31 -2.73
CA PRO A 72 6.91 -8.74 -2.47
C PRO A 72 7.01 -9.10 -0.98
N SER A 73 7.75 -8.32 -0.19
CA SER A 73 7.91 -8.58 1.24
C SER A 73 6.60 -8.51 2.03
N LEU A 74 5.68 -7.61 1.66
CA LEU A 74 4.36 -7.53 2.29
C LEU A 74 3.40 -8.59 1.75
N LYS A 75 3.49 -8.93 0.45
CA LYS A 75 2.67 -9.99 -0.17
C LYS A 75 2.83 -11.32 0.56
N GLU A 76 4.07 -11.72 0.84
CA GLU A 76 4.37 -12.95 1.56
C GLU A 76 3.70 -12.96 2.93
N LYS A 77 3.87 -11.90 3.73
CA LYS A 77 3.30 -11.83 5.08
C LYS A 77 1.77 -11.76 5.09
N VAL A 78 1.18 -11.09 4.10
CA VAL A 78 -0.28 -11.06 3.93
C VAL A 78 -0.81 -12.42 3.48
N PHE A 79 -0.08 -13.13 2.62
CA PHE A 79 -0.42 -14.49 2.20
C PHE A 79 -0.39 -15.46 3.39
N ASP A 80 0.64 -15.39 4.24
CA ASP A 80 0.75 -16.27 5.42
C ASP A 80 -0.38 -16.03 6.42
N LYS A 81 -0.76 -14.75 6.64
CA LYS A 81 -1.74 -14.36 7.66
C LYS A 81 -3.19 -14.43 7.20
N GLN A 82 -3.45 -14.55 5.90
CA GLN A 82 -4.78 -14.71 5.31
C GLN A 82 -5.85 -13.77 5.92
N PRO A 83 -5.72 -12.43 5.79
CA PRO A 83 -6.72 -11.51 6.31
C PRO A 83 -8.09 -11.76 5.67
N LYS A 84 -9.12 -11.69 6.51
CA LYS A 84 -10.53 -11.89 6.17
C LYS A 84 -11.31 -10.60 5.96
N SER A 85 -10.69 -9.46 6.30
CA SER A 85 -11.26 -8.12 6.12
C SER A 85 -10.18 -7.11 5.73
N MET A 86 -10.63 -5.96 5.22
CA MET A 86 -9.80 -4.79 4.95
C MET A 86 -9.15 -4.25 6.22
N TYR A 87 -9.85 -4.30 7.35
CA TYR A 87 -9.32 -3.93 8.65
C TYR A 87 -8.11 -4.81 9.04
N GLU A 88 -8.27 -6.13 8.95
CA GLU A 88 -7.18 -7.07 9.22
C GLU A 88 -6.00 -6.88 8.25
N LEU A 89 -6.29 -6.69 6.96
CA LEU A 89 -5.28 -6.45 5.94
C LEU A 89 -4.44 -5.21 6.26
N ARG A 90 -5.09 -4.07 6.56
CA ARG A 90 -4.41 -2.83 6.95
C ARG A 90 -3.54 -3.02 8.18
N ASN A 91 -4.05 -3.71 9.19
CA ASN A 91 -3.30 -3.98 10.43
C ASN A 91 -2.10 -4.91 10.23
N ILE A 92 -2.21 -5.89 9.34
CA ILE A 92 -1.07 -6.75 8.99
C ILE A 92 0.00 -5.91 8.29
N VAL A 93 -0.38 -5.17 7.25
CA VAL A 93 0.54 -4.33 6.48
C VAL A 93 1.25 -3.34 7.39
N LYS A 94 0.51 -2.59 8.21
CA LYS A 94 1.09 -1.63 9.16
C LYS A 94 2.10 -2.29 10.10
N ARG A 95 1.73 -3.40 10.75
CA ARG A 95 2.62 -4.09 11.69
C ARG A 95 3.91 -4.57 11.04
N MET A 96 3.85 -5.05 9.80
CA MET A 96 5.06 -5.52 9.12
C MET A 96 5.99 -4.36 8.78
N GLU A 97 5.45 -3.21 8.38
CA GLU A 97 6.24 -2.00 8.12
C GLU A 97 6.83 -1.42 9.41
N ASP A 98 6.09 -1.41 10.51
CA ASP A 98 6.58 -0.97 11.82
C ASP A 98 7.77 -1.85 12.27
N ILE A 99 7.69 -3.17 12.09
CA ILE A 99 8.79 -4.10 12.38
C ILE A 99 10.00 -3.83 11.48
N GLU A 100 9.80 -3.64 10.17
CA GLU A 100 10.87 -3.31 9.22
C GLU A 100 11.62 -2.03 9.63
N LEU A 101 10.88 -1.01 10.07
CA LEU A 101 11.46 0.25 10.58
C LEU A 101 12.26 0.05 11.87
N MET A 102 11.76 -0.76 12.81
CA MET A 102 12.47 -1.06 14.06
C MET A 102 13.79 -1.80 13.81
N LEU A 103 13.78 -2.80 12.92
CA LEU A 103 14.98 -3.56 12.55
C LEU A 103 16.03 -2.69 11.86
N ASN A 104 15.60 -1.82 10.94
CA ASN A 104 16.51 -0.92 10.23
C ASN A 104 17.08 0.18 11.13
N SER A 105 16.37 0.55 12.19
CA SER A 105 16.82 1.55 13.17
C SER A 105 17.80 0.99 14.19
N GLY A 106 17.75 -0.32 14.47
CA GLY A 106 18.70 -1.02 15.35
C GLY A 106 20.11 -1.14 14.75
N ASN A 107 20.21 -1.34 13.44
CA ASN A 107 21.48 -1.60 12.76
C ASN A 107 22.37 -0.36 12.59
N ASN A 108 21.85 0.87 12.73
CA ASN A 108 22.65 2.10 12.57
C ASN A 108 23.39 2.52 13.85
N ASN A 109 23.19 1.81 14.97
CA ASN A 109 23.76 2.19 16.28
C ASN A 109 24.98 1.34 16.70
N GLU A 110 25.34 0.28 15.96
CA GLU A 110 26.48 -0.59 16.31
C GLU A 110 27.82 -0.16 15.69
N ASP A 111 27.82 0.78 14.73
CA ASP A 111 29.05 1.24 14.06
C ASP A 111 29.76 2.43 14.75
N GLN A 112 29.43 2.77 16.01
CA GLN A 112 30.09 3.85 16.78
C GLN A 112 30.71 3.41 18.11
N LEU A 113 31.29 2.21 18.19
CA LEU A 113 32.31 1.90 19.21
C LEU A 113 33.71 1.85 18.57
N GLU A 114 34.22 3.01 18.17
CA GLU A 114 35.68 3.16 18.06
C GLU A 114 36.28 3.20 19.47
N SER A 115 37.24 2.29 19.68
CA SER A 115 37.91 2.02 20.95
C SER A 115 38.64 3.25 21.49
N PRO A 116 38.67 3.52 22.81
CA PRO A 116 39.48 4.60 23.35
C PRO A 116 40.97 4.26 23.21
N SER A 117 41.66 4.98 22.34
CA SER A 117 43.13 4.93 22.23
C SER A 117 43.75 5.54 23.49
N TYR A 118 44.22 4.70 24.41
CA TYR A 118 45.07 5.14 25.52
C TYR A 118 46.42 5.64 24.97
N SER A 119 46.61 6.96 24.99
CA SER A 119 47.93 7.56 24.80
C SER A 119 48.67 7.58 26.13
N SER A 120 49.51 6.57 26.37
CA SER A 120 50.51 6.59 27.42
C SER A 120 51.78 7.25 26.87
N THR A 121 52.00 8.52 27.18
CA THR A 121 53.36 9.08 27.17
C THR A 121 53.82 9.13 28.62
N ILE A 122 54.72 8.20 28.94
CA ILE A 122 55.47 8.16 30.19
C ILE A 122 56.56 9.23 30.07
N ASP A 123 56.46 10.25 30.92
CA ASP A 123 57.59 11.12 31.29
C ASP A 123 58.64 10.31 32.03
N GLN A 124 59.91 10.44 31.63
CA GLN A 124 61.09 10.31 32.49
C GLN A 124 62.39 10.43 31.66
N PRO A 125 63.52 10.83 32.28
CA PRO A 125 63.76 11.98 33.15
C PRO A 125 64.78 12.98 32.55
#